data_AF-A0A7Y9BPV0-F1
#
_entry.id   AF-A0A7Y9BPV0-F1
#
_cell.length_a   1.000
_cell.length_b   1.000
_cell.length_c   1.000
_cell.angle_alpha   90.00
_cell.angle_beta   90.00
_cell.angle_gamma   90.00
#
_symmetry.space_group_name_H-M   'P 1'
#
loop_
_entity.id
_entity.type
_entity.pdbx_description
1 polymer ?
#
loop_
_entity_poly.entity_id
_entity_poly.type
_entity_poly.pdbx_seq_one_letter_code
_entity_poly.pdbx_strand_id
1 'polypeptide(L)'
;PAPGPGLLVTRHLPAGRLGGIRPLHRRPGGAEPNLAPGLLPLLAERYGCPVAPQDVLCWILAVGRPGPRGHEVPLTADPERWHAGLDLGRRLLAVQVRGVDGGEPPRLPGGRRPYVRSAVQAWPDGLDWDPETETLSLGSGTVSPVPRAAWEYAVPGTPAGSGGPGAGTPVLRAWFAARCTHRGPGAEGLEALGPAEWPQAWTSELPALVTALALLADLAPEREAFTPGPLLSRAGLTAAGVLPVPVWSRRPASVLDHREEGPGGQFALL
;
A
#
# COMPACT_ATOMS: atom_id res chain seq x y z
N PRO A 1 18.15 -12.98 4.19
CA PRO A 1 16.69 -12.77 4.10
C PRO A 1 16.40 -11.96 2.83
N ALA A 2 15.51 -12.45 1.95
CA ALA A 2 15.08 -11.66 0.80
C ALA A 2 14.46 -10.35 1.30
N PRO A 3 14.68 -9.20 0.62
CA PRO A 3 14.01 -7.97 0.99
C PRO A 3 12.50 -8.22 0.98
N GLY A 4 11.86 -8.05 2.15
CA GLY A 4 10.42 -8.24 2.29
C GLY A 4 9.65 -7.28 1.36
N PRO A 5 8.36 -7.57 1.09
CA PRO A 5 7.57 -6.75 0.19
C PRO A 5 7.51 -5.30 0.65
N GLY A 6 7.51 -4.40 -0.33
CA GLY A 6 7.26 -2.97 -0.11
C GLY A 6 5.93 -2.75 0.61
N LEU A 7 5.83 -1.66 1.38
CA LEU A 7 4.60 -1.32 2.10
C LEU A 7 3.54 -0.86 1.10
N LEU A 8 2.36 -1.50 1.18
CA LEU A 8 1.16 -1.12 0.45
C LEU A 8 0.10 -0.62 1.44
N VAL A 9 -0.58 0.45 1.06
CA VAL A 9 -1.68 1.06 1.81
C VAL A 9 -2.94 0.93 0.99
N THR A 10 -4.00 0.50 1.65
CA THR A 10 -5.34 0.39 1.07
C THR A 10 -6.36 0.91 2.07
N ARG A 11 -7.41 1.54 1.56
CA ARG A 11 -8.62 1.87 2.34
C ARG A 11 -9.69 0.78 2.23
N HIS A 12 -9.46 -0.23 1.41
CA HIS A 12 -10.35 -1.37 1.25
C HIS A 12 -9.95 -2.52 2.17
N LEU A 13 -10.90 -3.41 2.45
CA LEU A 13 -10.61 -4.63 3.17
C LEU A 13 -9.59 -5.47 2.38
N PRO A 14 -8.42 -5.75 2.96
CA PRO A 14 -7.41 -6.59 2.32
C PRO A 14 -7.94 -8.01 2.18
N ALA A 15 -8.08 -8.51 0.94
CA ALA A 15 -8.58 -9.85 0.63
C ALA A 15 -7.51 -10.70 -0.07
N GLY A 16 -7.55 -12.02 0.15
CA GLY A 16 -6.63 -12.99 -0.44
C GLY A 16 -5.40 -13.31 0.42
N ARG A 17 -4.42 -13.99 -0.16
CA ARG A 17 -3.16 -14.37 0.50
C ARG A 17 -2.20 -13.19 0.55
N LEU A 18 -2.46 -12.28 1.47
CA LEU A 18 -1.64 -11.09 1.70
C LEU A 18 -0.63 -11.34 2.83
N GLY A 19 0.46 -10.57 2.83
CA GLY A 19 1.40 -10.53 3.95
C GLY A 19 0.76 -9.95 5.22
N GLY A 20 1.60 -9.62 6.21
CA GLY A 20 1.10 -9.06 7.47
C GLY A 20 0.34 -7.74 7.28
N ILE A 21 -0.95 -7.74 7.65
CA ILE A 21 -1.80 -6.55 7.64
C ILE A 21 -1.60 -5.77 8.94
N ARG A 22 -1.47 -4.44 8.83
CA ARG A 22 -1.31 -3.51 9.96
C ARG A 22 -2.39 -2.43 9.86
N PRO A 23 -3.55 -2.61 10.51
CA PRO A 23 -4.60 -1.59 10.47
C PRO A 23 -4.12 -0.35 11.22
N LEU A 24 -4.36 0.84 10.66
CA LEU A 24 -4.00 2.13 11.29
C LEU A 24 -4.82 2.41 12.55
N HIS A 25 -6.05 1.90 12.59
CA HIS A 25 -6.98 2.06 13.72
C HIS A 25 -7.43 0.70 14.24
N ARG A 26 -7.69 0.61 15.54
CA ARG A 26 -8.03 -0.66 16.22
C ARG A 26 -9.48 -1.07 16.04
N ARG A 27 -10.38 -0.09 15.86
CA ARG A 27 -11.84 -0.29 15.79
C ARG A 27 -12.43 0.28 14.51
N PRO A 28 -13.61 -0.22 14.09
CA PRO A 28 -14.48 0.49 13.17
C PRO A 28 -14.71 1.94 13.64
N GLY A 29 -14.89 2.87 12.70
CA GLY A 29 -15.05 4.30 13.01
C GLY A 29 -13.74 5.09 13.16
N GLY A 30 -12.58 4.43 13.22
CA GLY A 30 -11.29 5.12 13.05
C GLY A 30 -10.88 6.06 14.19
N ALA A 31 -11.52 5.98 15.36
CA ALA A 31 -11.23 6.88 16.48
C ALA A 31 -10.01 6.43 17.32
N GLU A 32 -9.77 5.12 17.42
CA GLU A 32 -8.72 4.56 18.27
C GLU A 32 -7.49 4.17 17.41
N PRO A 33 -6.38 4.93 17.43
CA PRO A 33 -5.20 4.61 16.66
C PRO A 33 -4.51 3.34 17.17
N ASN A 34 -4.06 2.51 16.24
CA ASN A 34 -3.32 1.28 16.53
C ASN A 34 -1.81 1.55 16.66
N LEU A 35 -1.46 2.49 17.53
CA LEU A 35 -0.10 2.92 17.81
C LEU A 35 0.24 2.69 19.29
N ALA A 36 1.53 2.71 19.63
CA ALA A 36 1.94 2.61 21.03
C ALA A 36 1.31 3.75 21.86
N PRO A 37 0.65 3.46 23.00
CA PRO A 37 0.13 4.49 23.88
C PRO A 37 1.22 5.49 24.27
N GLY A 38 0.89 6.78 24.30
CA GLY A 38 1.85 7.86 24.59
C GLY A 38 2.75 8.28 23.43
N LEU A 39 2.78 7.54 22.32
CA LEU A 39 3.63 7.89 21.17
C LEU A 39 3.22 9.21 20.52
N LEU A 40 1.93 9.39 20.19
CA LEU A 40 1.47 10.62 19.52
C LEU A 40 1.74 11.89 20.37
N PRO A 41 1.42 11.91 21.69
CA PRO A 41 1.78 13.03 22.55
C PRO A 41 3.29 13.31 22.58
N LEU A 42 4.12 12.28 22.71
CA LEU A 42 5.59 12.43 22.70
C LEU A 42 6.10 13.07 21.41
N LEU A 43 5.58 12.61 20.26
CA LEU A 43 5.96 13.18 18.96
C LEU A 43 5.46 14.61 18.83
N ALA A 44 4.25 14.91 19.31
CA ALA A 44 3.68 16.25 19.25
C ALA A 44 4.48 17.26 20.09
N GLU A 45 4.88 16.88 21.31
CA GLU A 45 5.76 17.69 22.15
C GLU A 45 7.11 17.92 21.47
N ARG A 46 7.70 16.85 20.91
CA ARG A 46 9.01 16.92 20.27
C ARG A 46 9.05 17.79 19.03
N TYR A 47 8.01 17.72 18.20
CA TYR A 47 7.97 18.45 16.93
C TYR A 47 7.27 19.80 17.05
N GLY A 48 6.71 20.12 18.21
CA GLY A 48 6.04 21.40 18.47
C GLY A 48 4.72 21.57 17.72
N CYS A 49 4.12 20.48 17.23
CA CYS A 49 2.87 20.49 16.47
C CYS A 49 2.02 19.24 16.76
N PRO A 50 0.69 19.31 16.64
CA PRO A 50 -0.16 18.11 16.77
C PRO A 50 0.25 17.03 15.75
N VAL A 51 0.36 15.77 16.21
CA VAL A 51 0.69 14.63 15.35
C VAL A 51 -0.51 13.68 15.26
N ALA A 52 -1.04 13.51 14.05
CA ALA A 52 -2.14 12.59 13.78
C ALA A 52 -1.63 11.18 13.46
N PRO A 53 -2.47 10.14 13.59
CA PRO A 53 -2.11 8.76 13.18
C PRO A 53 -1.65 8.68 11.72
N GLN A 54 -2.28 9.47 10.85
CA GLN A 54 -1.96 9.55 9.43
C GLN A 54 -0.57 10.17 9.19
N ASP A 55 -0.09 11.07 10.04
CA ASP A 55 1.29 11.57 9.94
C ASP A 55 2.29 10.44 10.23
N VAL A 56 2.02 9.60 11.23
CA VAL A 56 2.83 8.41 11.50
C VAL A 56 2.79 7.43 10.32
N LEU A 57 1.63 7.24 9.68
CA LEU A 57 1.54 6.44 8.45
C LEU A 57 2.40 7.03 7.31
N CYS A 58 2.36 8.35 7.11
CA CYS A 58 3.18 9.04 6.11
C CYS A 58 4.66 8.85 6.40
N TRP A 59 5.08 9.03 7.66
CA TRP A 59 6.44 8.76 8.09
C TRP A 59 6.87 7.31 7.80
N ILE A 60 6.02 6.33 8.15
CA ILE A 60 6.26 4.91 7.86
C ILE A 60 6.47 4.66 6.37
N LEU A 61 5.71 5.32 5.49
CA LEU A 61 5.89 5.17 4.03
C LEU A 61 7.23 5.73 3.56
N ALA A 62 7.65 6.88 4.09
CA ALA A 62 8.92 7.51 3.73
C ALA A 62 10.12 6.67 4.20
N VAL A 63 10.15 6.26 5.48
CA VAL A 63 11.36 5.70 6.10
C VAL A 63 11.31 4.21 6.41
N GLY A 64 10.12 3.59 6.37
CA GLY A 64 9.96 2.18 6.68
C GLY A 64 10.75 1.29 5.72
N ARG A 65 11.52 0.36 6.28
CA ARG A 65 12.34 -0.60 5.51
C ARG A 65 12.20 -2.01 6.08
N PRO A 66 12.31 -3.06 5.25
CA PRO A 66 12.39 -4.43 5.75
C PRO A 66 13.61 -4.60 6.67
N GLY A 67 13.39 -5.22 7.84
CA GLY A 67 14.41 -5.57 8.80
C GLY A 67 14.20 -6.98 9.37
N PRO A 68 15.09 -7.45 10.27
CA PRO A 68 15.07 -8.82 10.80
C PRO A 68 13.79 -9.20 11.56
N ARG A 69 13.04 -8.22 12.07
CA ARG A 69 11.78 -8.44 12.82
C ARG A 69 10.53 -7.98 12.07
N GLY A 70 10.63 -7.84 10.75
CA GLY A 70 9.63 -7.19 9.91
C GLY A 70 10.05 -5.77 9.53
N HIS A 71 9.09 -4.93 9.14
CA HIS A 71 9.38 -3.53 8.81
C HIS A 71 9.86 -2.76 10.04
N GLU A 72 11.02 -2.14 9.92
CA GLU A 72 11.61 -1.26 10.92
C GLU A 72 11.36 0.20 10.52
N VAL A 73 10.98 1.00 11.51
CA VAL A 73 10.58 2.40 11.32
C VAL A 73 11.44 3.25 12.26
N PRO A 74 12.55 3.83 11.77
CA PRO A 74 13.36 4.72 12.57
C PRO A 74 12.57 6.01 12.87
N LEU A 75 12.46 6.40 14.14
CA LEU A 75 11.88 7.69 14.52
C LEU A 75 12.98 8.72 14.64
N THR A 76 12.83 9.86 13.96
CA THR A 76 13.83 10.92 13.99
C THR A 76 13.71 11.80 15.25
N ALA A 77 14.85 12.22 15.77
CA ALA A 77 14.96 13.23 16.80
C ALA A 77 14.88 14.66 16.25
N ASP A 78 15.03 14.83 14.94
CA ASP A 78 15.10 16.10 14.23
C ASP A 78 13.72 16.49 13.65
N PRO A 79 13.12 17.61 14.09
CA PRO A 79 11.85 18.09 13.56
C PRO A 79 11.85 18.40 12.06
N GLU A 80 12.94 18.89 11.48
CA GLU A 80 13.00 19.21 10.06
C GLU A 80 12.96 17.93 9.22
N ARG A 81 13.69 16.89 9.64
CA ARG A 81 13.61 15.58 8.99
C ARG A 81 12.22 14.99 9.12
N TRP A 82 11.55 15.14 10.26
CA TRP A 82 10.17 14.69 10.43
C TRP A 82 9.25 15.30 9.37
N HIS A 83 9.24 16.63 9.25
CA HIS A 83 8.40 17.34 8.27
C HIS A 83 8.73 16.93 6.82
N ALA A 84 10.01 16.86 6.45
CA ALA A 84 10.41 16.42 5.12
C ALA A 84 9.94 14.97 4.82
N GLY A 85 10.00 14.09 5.82
CA GLY A 85 9.48 12.72 5.69
C GLY A 85 7.97 12.67 5.58
N LEU A 86 7.23 13.55 6.27
CA LEU A 86 5.79 13.68 6.10
C LEU A 86 5.41 14.11 4.69
N ASP A 87 6.13 15.06 4.09
CA ASP A 87 5.83 15.54 2.74
C ASP A 87 6.07 14.47 1.66
N LEU A 88 7.14 13.70 1.80
CA LEU A 88 7.35 12.50 0.97
C LEU A 88 6.26 11.45 1.22
N GLY A 89 5.96 11.17 2.48
CA GLY A 89 4.96 10.19 2.90
C GLY A 89 3.55 10.50 2.40
N ARG A 90 3.15 11.77 2.40
CA ARG A 90 1.85 12.25 1.88
C ARG A 90 1.75 12.04 0.37
N ARG A 91 2.81 12.33 -0.38
CA ARG A 91 2.88 12.06 -1.83
C ARG A 91 2.75 10.55 -2.11
N LEU A 92 3.51 9.72 -1.40
CA LEU A 92 3.40 8.27 -1.51
C LEU A 92 1.99 7.77 -1.16
N LEU A 93 1.42 8.24 -0.05
CA LEU A 93 0.07 7.87 0.40
C LEU A 93 -0.99 8.24 -0.64
N ALA A 94 -0.95 9.48 -1.15
CA ALA A 94 -1.90 9.98 -2.15
C ALA A 94 -1.91 9.11 -3.41
N VAL A 95 -0.71 8.69 -3.88
CA VAL A 95 -0.58 7.81 -5.03
C VAL A 95 -1.18 6.42 -4.74
N GLN A 96 -0.94 5.86 -3.55
CA GLN A 96 -1.42 4.52 -3.20
C GLN A 96 -2.93 4.45 -2.96
N VAL A 97 -3.54 5.48 -2.37
CA VAL A 97 -4.99 5.53 -2.14
C VAL A 97 -5.79 5.95 -3.37
N ARG A 98 -5.14 6.47 -4.43
CA ARG A 98 -5.74 6.73 -5.76
C ARG A 98 -7.05 7.52 -5.75
N GLY A 99 -7.19 8.53 -4.88
CA GLY A 99 -8.38 9.37 -4.82
C GLY A 99 -9.62 8.72 -4.18
N VAL A 100 -9.46 7.62 -3.44
CA VAL A 100 -10.57 7.03 -2.65
C VAL A 100 -11.16 8.07 -1.67
N ASP A 101 -12.48 8.00 -1.44
CA ASP A 101 -13.27 8.90 -0.59
C ASP A 101 -13.33 10.36 -1.07
N GLY A 102 -13.41 10.57 -2.39
CA GLY A 102 -13.54 11.90 -2.98
C GLY A 102 -12.23 12.69 -3.05
N GLY A 103 -11.09 12.05 -2.78
CA GLY A 103 -9.79 12.63 -3.04
C GLY A 103 -9.53 12.79 -4.54
N GLU A 104 -8.73 13.78 -4.92
CA GLU A 104 -8.33 13.91 -6.31
C GLU A 104 -7.45 12.71 -6.74
N PRO A 105 -7.78 12.00 -7.83
CA PRO A 105 -6.94 10.92 -8.31
C PRO A 105 -5.59 11.48 -8.80
N PRO A 106 -4.49 10.78 -8.52
CA PRO A 106 -3.17 11.23 -8.93
C PRO A 106 -3.08 11.31 -10.46
N ARG A 107 -2.30 12.27 -10.97
CA ARG A 107 -2.13 12.53 -12.40
C ARG A 107 -0.65 12.55 -12.76
N LEU A 108 -0.32 12.00 -13.93
CA LEU A 108 1.04 12.13 -14.45
C LEU A 108 1.32 13.58 -14.88
N PRO A 109 2.53 14.10 -14.60
CA PRO A 109 2.93 15.42 -15.07
C PRO A 109 3.05 15.46 -16.60
N GLY A 110 3.08 16.68 -17.16
CA GLY A 110 3.42 16.88 -18.57
C GLY A 110 2.39 16.37 -19.59
N GLY A 111 1.11 16.23 -19.20
CA GLY A 111 0.04 15.82 -20.13
C GLY A 111 0.10 14.34 -20.56
N ARG A 112 0.94 13.52 -19.91
CA ARG A 112 1.17 12.11 -20.23
C ARG A 112 0.10 11.16 -19.70
N ARG A 113 -1.15 11.61 -19.61
CA ARG A 113 -2.25 10.81 -19.08
C ARG A 113 -2.42 9.54 -19.93
N PRO A 114 -2.39 8.33 -19.36
CA PRO A 114 -2.66 7.10 -20.10
C PRO A 114 -4.13 7.05 -20.54
N TYR A 115 -4.39 6.61 -21.77
CA TYR A 115 -5.73 6.41 -22.30
C TYR A 115 -5.88 5.02 -22.89
N VAL A 116 -7.07 4.45 -22.78
CA VAL A 116 -7.47 3.29 -23.58
C VAL A 116 -7.61 3.76 -25.03
N ARG A 117 -6.78 3.21 -25.93
CA ARG A 117 -6.77 3.53 -27.36
C ARG A 117 -7.64 2.57 -28.16
N SER A 118 -7.65 1.30 -27.78
CA SER A 118 -8.62 0.31 -28.26
C SER A 118 -9.15 -0.51 -27.08
N ALA A 119 -10.45 -0.79 -27.10
CA ALA A 119 -11.08 -1.65 -26.11
C ALA A 119 -10.80 -3.13 -26.44
N VAL A 120 -10.66 -3.94 -25.40
CA VAL A 120 -10.51 -5.39 -25.50
C VAL A 120 -11.84 -5.99 -25.99
N GLN A 121 -11.83 -6.68 -27.13
CA GLN A 121 -13.05 -7.24 -27.76
C GLN A 121 -13.28 -8.72 -27.42
N ALA A 122 -12.22 -9.44 -27.08
CA ALA A 122 -12.24 -10.87 -26.75
C ALA A 122 -11.29 -11.13 -25.59
N TRP A 123 -11.27 -12.35 -25.05
CA TRP A 123 -10.30 -12.68 -24.02
C TRP A 123 -8.87 -12.46 -24.54
N PRO A 124 -8.09 -11.61 -23.86
CA PRO A 124 -6.70 -11.38 -24.22
C PRO A 124 -5.87 -12.63 -23.97
N ASP A 125 -5.04 -12.98 -24.96
CA ASP A 125 -4.10 -14.11 -24.95
C ASP A 125 -2.74 -13.75 -24.33
N GLY A 126 -2.41 -12.46 -24.26
CA GLY A 126 -1.17 -11.97 -23.68
C GLY A 126 -1.21 -10.50 -23.28
N LEU A 127 -0.14 -10.10 -22.59
CA LEU A 127 0.16 -8.71 -22.22
C LEU A 127 1.59 -8.39 -22.68
N ASP A 128 1.73 -7.34 -23.49
CA ASP A 128 3.02 -6.90 -24.01
C ASP A 128 3.15 -5.38 -23.99
N TRP A 129 4.37 -4.86 -24.15
CA TRP A 129 4.65 -3.43 -24.15
C TRP A 129 5.69 -3.06 -25.20
N ASP A 130 5.34 -2.09 -26.04
CA ASP A 130 6.23 -1.53 -27.05
C ASP A 130 6.96 -0.29 -26.51
N PRO A 131 8.31 -0.31 -26.42
CA PRO A 131 9.10 0.84 -25.95
C PRO A 131 9.12 2.03 -26.90
N GLU A 132 8.91 1.83 -28.21
CA GLU A 132 8.97 2.91 -29.20
C GLU A 132 7.72 3.78 -29.14
N THR A 133 6.55 3.15 -28.98
CA THR A 133 5.26 3.83 -28.90
C THR A 133 4.73 4.02 -27.48
N GLU A 134 5.44 3.48 -26.49
CA GLU A 134 4.98 3.37 -25.09
C GLU A 134 3.57 2.77 -24.99
N THR A 135 3.27 1.75 -25.80
CA THR A 135 1.93 1.15 -25.88
C THR A 135 1.90 -0.18 -25.15
N LEU A 136 0.99 -0.31 -24.19
CA LEU A 136 0.65 -1.58 -23.58
C LEU A 136 -0.44 -2.27 -24.39
N SER A 137 -0.14 -3.46 -24.88
CA SER A 137 -1.06 -4.29 -25.66
C SER A 137 -1.61 -5.44 -24.81
N LEU A 138 -2.92 -5.66 -24.92
CA LEU A 138 -3.68 -6.67 -24.18
C LEU A 138 -4.67 -7.32 -25.15
N GLY A 139 -4.22 -8.35 -25.88
CA GLY A 139 -4.96 -8.90 -27.03
C GLY A 139 -5.27 -7.80 -28.06
N SER A 140 -6.56 -7.57 -28.32
CA SER A 140 -7.03 -6.48 -29.21
C SER A 140 -7.05 -5.09 -28.58
N GLY A 141 -6.92 -5.00 -27.25
CA GLY A 141 -6.94 -3.75 -26.51
C GLY A 141 -5.57 -3.10 -26.40
N THR A 142 -5.54 -1.78 -26.32
CA THR A 142 -4.29 -1.00 -26.18
C THR A 142 -4.48 0.17 -25.22
N VAL A 143 -3.43 0.47 -24.44
CA VAL A 143 -3.35 1.64 -23.54
C VAL A 143 -2.06 2.39 -23.85
N SER A 144 -2.14 3.72 -24.02
CA SER A 144 -0.97 4.56 -24.30
C SER A 144 -1.20 6.03 -23.88
N PRO A 145 -0.17 6.73 -23.37
CA PRO A 145 1.18 6.24 -23.12
C PRO A 145 1.30 5.44 -21.81
N VAL A 146 2.18 4.44 -21.80
CA VAL A 146 2.58 3.66 -20.61
C VAL A 146 4.09 3.84 -20.44
N PRO A 147 4.53 4.70 -19.50
CA PRO A 147 5.96 4.92 -19.26
C PRO A 147 6.66 3.61 -18.90
N ARG A 148 7.91 3.46 -19.37
CA ARG A 148 8.76 2.30 -19.07
C ARG A 148 8.81 1.97 -17.58
N ALA A 149 8.91 3.01 -16.74
CA ALA A 149 8.95 2.86 -15.30
C ALA A 149 7.69 2.20 -14.70
N ALA A 150 6.51 2.39 -15.30
CA ALA A 150 5.29 1.70 -14.89
C ALA A 150 5.26 0.23 -15.35
N TRP A 151 5.78 -0.06 -16.55
CA TRP A 151 5.89 -1.42 -17.10
C TRP A 151 6.85 -2.28 -16.29
N GLU A 152 8.01 -1.73 -15.94
CA GLU A 152 9.07 -2.42 -15.19
C GLU A 152 8.83 -2.40 -13.68
N TYR A 153 7.80 -1.67 -13.19
CA TYR A 153 7.53 -1.57 -11.76
C TYR A 153 7.22 -2.95 -11.16
N ALA A 154 8.11 -3.41 -10.28
CA ALA A 154 7.97 -4.67 -9.57
C ALA A 154 8.01 -4.43 -8.06
N VAL A 155 7.18 -5.18 -7.32
CA VAL A 155 7.25 -5.19 -5.86
C VAL A 155 8.30 -6.21 -5.43
N PRO A 156 9.38 -5.81 -4.72
CA PRO A 156 10.39 -6.74 -4.22
C PRO A 156 9.78 -7.87 -3.38
N GLY A 157 10.37 -9.06 -3.41
CA GLY A 157 9.92 -10.18 -2.57
C GLY A 157 8.64 -10.90 -3.03
N THR A 158 8.06 -10.51 -4.17
CA THR A 158 7.11 -11.37 -4.89
C THR A 158 7.87 -12.48 -5.61
N PRO A 159 7.36 -13.73 -5.68
CA PRO A 159 8.04 -14.79 -6.41
C PRO A 159 8.27 -14.34 -7.85
N ALA A 160 9.52 -14.39 -8.29
CA ALA A 160 9.88 -14.12 -9.68
C ALA A 160 9.24 -15.22 -10.54
N GLY A 161 8.30 -14.88 -11.42
CA GLY A 161 8.03 -15.74 -12.56
C GLY A 161 9.31 -15.78 -13.42
N SER A 162 9.92 -16.96 -13.57
CA SER A 162 11.08 -17.32 -14.43
C SER A 162 12.30 -16.38 -14.52
N GLY A 163 12.29 -15.23 -13.85
CA GLY A 163 13.38 -14.27 -13.77
C GLY A 163 14.40 -14.68 -12.71
N GLY A 164 15.65 -14.25 -12.93
CA GLY A 164 16.77 -14.56 -12.05
C GLY A 164 16.55 -14.17 -10.59
N PRO A 165 17.39 -14.70 -9.68
CA PRO A 165 17.23 -14.51 -8.24
C PRO A 165 17.28 -13.03 -7.86
N GLY A 166 16.16 -12.49 -7.34
CA GLY A 166 16.08 -11.14 -6.76
C GLY A 166 15.10 -10.17 -7.43
N ALA A 167 14.62 -10.45 -8.65
CA ALA A 167 13.64 -9.60 -9.32
C ALA A 167 12.21 -9.99 -8.91
N GLY A 168 11.38 -9.04 -8.46
CA GLY A 168 9.95 -9.27 -8.25
C GLY A 168 9.20 -9.44 -9.58
N THR A 169 7.98 -9.98 -9.53
CA THR A 169 7.12 -10.02 -10.73
C THR A 169 6.59 -8.60 -11.02
N PRO A 170 6.70 -8.10 -12.27
CA PRO A 170 6.15 -6.79 -12.64
C PRO A 170 4.65 -6.70 -12.37
N VAL A 171 4.20 -5.59 -11.79
CA VAL A 171 2.82 -5.45 -11.27
C VAL A 171 1.78 -5.56 -12.38
N LEU A 172 2.02 -4.97 -13.55
CA LEU A 172 1.08 -5.07 -14.68
C LEU A 172 0.94 -6.51 -15.19
N ARG A 173 2.03 -7.28 -15.20
CA ARG A 173 2.01 -8.70 -15.56
C ARG A 173 1.27 -9.52 -14.52
N ALA A 174 1.53 -9.28 -13.23
CA ALA A 174 0.81 -9.93 -12.14
C ALA A 174 -0.69 -9.62 -12.15
N TRP A 175 -1.04 -8.35 -12.42
CA TRP A 175 -2.43 -7.89 -12.55
C TRP A 175 -3.17 -8.62 -13.67
N PHE A 176 -2.51 -8.84 -14.81
CA PHE A 176 -3.05 -9.58 -15.94
C PHE A 176 -3.20 -11.07 -15.61
N ALA A 177 -2.13 -11.71 -15.15
CA ALA A 177 -2.13 -13.14 -14.83
C ALA A 177 -3.21 -13.49 -13.79
N ALA A 178 -3.39 -12.66 -12.76
CA ALA A 178 -4.43 -12.86 -11.74
C ALA A 178 -5.85 -12.88 -12.34
N ARG A 179 -6.11 -12.07 -13.39
CA ARG A 179 -7.41 -12.00 -14.07
C ARG A 179 -7.65 -13.14 -15.07
N CYS A 180 -6.60 -13.84 -15.47
CA CYS A 180 -6.68 -14.99 -16.37
C CYS A 180 -6.58 -16.34 -15.63
N THR A 181 -6.36 -16.33 -14.31
CA THR A 181 -6.08 -17.55 -13.53
C THR A 181 -7.20 -18.59 -13.64
N HIS A 182 -8.48 -18.16 -13.64
CA HIS A 182 -9.63 -19.06 -13.73
C HIS A 182 -9.79 -19.74 -15.10
N ARG A 183 -9.04 -19.29 -16.12
CA ARG A 183 -9.02 -19.87 -17.47
C ARG A 183 -7.79 -20.73 -17.74
N GLY A 184 -6.93 -20.92 -16.73
CA GLY A 184 -5.73 -21.72 -16.85
C GLY A 184 -6.05 -23.23 -16.99
N PRO A 185 -5.16 -24.02 -17.63
CA PRO A 185 -5.39 -25.44 -17.91
C PRO A 185 -5.52 -26.35 -16.66
N GLY A 186 -5.29 -25.82 -15.46
CA GLY A 186 -5.48 -26.54 -14.19
C GLY A 186 -6.48 -25.88 -13.24
N ALA A 187 -7.28 -24.93 -13.72
CA ALA A 187 -8.33 -24.31 -12.90
C ALA A 187 -9.51 -25.28 -12.77
N GLU A 188 -9.81 -25.71 -11.53
CA GLU A 188 -10.91 -26.62 -11.21
C GLU A 188 -11.74 -26.09 -10.03
N GLY A 189 -12.97 -26.58 -9.87
CA GLY A 189 -13.84 -26.21 -8.76
C GLY A 189 -14.11 -24.71 -8.69
N LEU A 190 -13.91 -24.11 -7.50
CA LEU A 190 -14.12 -22.67 -7.29
C LEU A 190 -13.07 -21.81 -8.01
N GLU A 191 -11.87 -22.35 -8.29
CA GLU A 191 -10.81 -21.59 -8.97
C GLU A 191 -11.11 -21.39 -10.46
N ALA A 192 -11.94 -22.25 -11.06
CA ALA A 192 -12.45 -22.09 -12.43
C ALA A 192 -13.59 -21.07 -12.55
N LEU A 193 -14.13 -20.58 -11.43
CA LEU A 193 -15.22 -19.60 -11.45
C LEU A 193 -14.67 -18.19 -11.71
N GLY A 194 -15.14 -17.59 -12.79
CA GLY A 194 -14.85 -16.19 -13.13
C GLY A 194 -15.74 -15.69 -14.26
N PRO A 195 -15.54 -14.44 -14.70
CA PRO A 195 -16.31 -13.87 -15.80
C PRO A 195 -16.20 -14.70 -17.08
N ALA A 196 -17.31 -14.78 -17.81
CA ALA A 196 -17.38 -15.44 -19.12
C ALA A 196 -16.68 -14.62 -20.22
N GLU A 197 -16.72 -13.29 -20.09
CA GLU A 197 -16.15 -12.30 -21.00
C GLU A 197 -15.21 -11.37 -20.22
N TRP A 198 -14.31 -10.68 -20.92
CA TRP A 198 -13.41 -9.70 -20.32
C TRP A 198 -14.19 -8.45 -19.88
N PRO A 199 -14.31 -8.15 -18.57
CA PRO A 199 -15.03 -6.97 -18.11
C PRO A 199 -14.36 -5.67 -18.56
N GLN A 200 -15.13 -4.79 -19.22
CA GLN A 200 -14.65 -3.47 -19.65
C GLN A 200 -14.07 -2.64 -18.49
N ALA A 201 -14.59 -2.82 -17.28
CA ALA A 201 -14.10 -2.16 -16.07
C ALA A 201 -12.61 -2.45 -15.83
N TRP A 202 -12.12 -3.67 -16.11
CA TRP A 202 -10.70 -4.00 -15.94
C TRP A 202 -9.81 -3.20 -16.87
N THR A 203 -10.20 -3.03 -18.15
CA THR A 203 -9.44 -2.16 -19.08
C THR A 203 -9.54 -0.68 -18.68
N SER A 204 -10.68 -0.26 -18.15
CA SER A 204 -10.92 1.13 -17.74
C SER A 204 -10.15 1.52 -16.47
N GLU A 205 -9.81 0.55 -15.61
CA GLU A 205 -8.97 0.73 -14.42
C GLU A 205 -7.47 0.80 -14.74
N LEU A 206 -7.01 0.25 -15.88
CA LEU A 206 -5.60 0.21 -16.25
C LEU A 206 -4.93 1.59 -16.29
N PRO A 207 -5.52 2.65 -16.89
CA PRO A 207 -4.93 3.98 -16.85
C PRO A 207 -4.61 4.50 -15.44
N ALA A 208 -5.49 4.23 -14.47
CA ALA A 208 -5.29 4.63 -13.08
C ALA A 208 -4.17 3.81 -12.42
N LEU A 209 -4.09 2.50 -12.71
CA LEU A 209 -3.00 1.65 -12.26
C LEU A 209 -1.65 2.10 -12.85
N VAL A 210 -1.56 2.30 -14.16
CA VAL A 210 -0.36 2.79 -14.85
C VAL A 210 0.11 4.11 -14.25
N THR A 211 -0.81 5.05 -14.04
CA THR A 211 -0.52 6.34 -13.42
C THR A 211 0.09 6.17 -12.02
N ALA A 212 -0.51 5.31 -11.19
CA ALA A 212 0.00 5.05 -9.85
C ALA A 212 1.39 4.42 -9.86
N LEU A 213 1.63 3.44 -10.74
CA LEU A 213 2.93 2.75 -10.85
C LEU A 213 4.04 3.70 -11.32
N ALA A 214 3.77 4.53 -12.33
CA ALA A 214 4.73 5.53 -12.79
C ALA A 214 5.07 6.54 -11.68
N LEU A 215 4.08 7.07 -10.97
CA LEU A 215 4.34 8.02 -9.87
C LEU A 215 5.08 7.39 -8.69
N LEU A 216 4.80 6.12 -8.36
CA LEU A 216 5.56 5.39 -7.36
C LEU A 216 7.01 5.14 -7.81
N ALA A 217 7.22 4.87 -9.10
CA ALA A 217 8.57 4.74 -9.66
C ALA A 217 9.34 6.06 -9.57
N ASP A 218 8.69 7.19 -9.91
CA ASP A 218 9.29 8.52 -9.84
C ASP A 218 9.68 8.92 -8.40
N LEU A 219 8.88 8.52 -7.40
CA LEU A 219 9.15 8.78 -5.98
C LEU A 219 10.17 7.81 -5.36
N ALA A 220 10.48 6.68 -6.02
CA ALA A 220 11.33 5.66 -5.43
C ALA A 220 12.78 6.13 -5.18
N PRO A 221 13.46 6.82 -6.10
CA PRO A 221 14.81 7.35 -5.84
C PRO A 221 14.86 8.34 -4.67
N GLU A 222 13.87 9.23 -4.58
CA GLU A 222 13.76 10.18 -3.48
C GLU A 222 13.57 9.46 -2.14
N ARG A 223 12.70 8.43 -2.12
CA ARG A 223 12.49 7.60 -0.94
C ARG A 223 13.75 6.84 -0.54
N GLU A 224 14.47 6.24 -1.47
CA GLU A 224 15.70 5.49 -1.17
C GLU A 224 16.84 6.39 -0.68
N ALA A 225 16.95 7.62 -1.21
CA ALA A 225 17.92 8.60 -0.74
C ALA A 225 17.55 9.25 0.60
N PHE A 226 16.31 9.10 1.07
CA PHE A 226 15.84 9.75 2.28
C PHE A 226 16.47 9.14 3.54
N THR A 227 17.23 9.94 4.28
CA THR A 227 17.82 9.54 5.56
C THR A 227 17.05 10.13 6.75
N PRO A 228 16.64 9.35 7.76
CA PRO A 228 15.87 9.86 8.89
C PRO A 228 16.64 10.86 9.79
N GLY A 229 17.97 10.95 9.65
CA GLY A 229 18.82 11.80 10.49
C GLY A 229 19.05 11.18 11.89
N PRO A 230 19.33 12.00 12.92
CA PRO A 230 19.54 11.51 14.28
C PRO A 230 18.26 10.82 14.79
N LEU A 231 18.40 9.70 15.49
CA LEU A 231 17.26 8.86 15.86
C LEU A 231 16.87 9.02 17.33
N LEU A 232 15.58 8.86 17.62
CA LEU A 232 15.11 8.65 18.99
C LEU A 232 15.62 7.31 19.50
N SER A 233 16.31 7.37 20.64
CA SER A 233 16.83 6.17 21.28
C SER A 233 15.71 5.39 21.97
N ARG A 234 15.88 4.07 22.07
CA ARG A 234 15.02 3.23 22.90
C ARG A 234 14.96 3.73 24.34
N ALA A 235 16.08 4.17 24.90
CA ALA A 235 16.14 4.73 26.25
C ALA A 235 15.27 5.99 26.39
N GLY A 236 15.26 6.87 25.38
CA GLY A 236 14.39 8.04 25.34
C GLY A 236 12.91 7.68 25.29
N LEU A 237 12.54 6.68 24.48
CA LEU A 237 11.16 6.17 24.44
C LEU A 237 10.73 5.50 25.75
N THR A 238 11.64 4.82 26.45
CA THR A 238 11.39 4.24 27.77
C THR A 238 11.22 5.32 28.83
N ALA A 239 12.09 6.34 28.85
CA ALA A 239 12.00 7.46 29.79
C ALA A 239 10.70 8.24 29.62
N ALA A 240 10.19 8.34 28.39
CA ALA A 240 8.90 8.96 28.07
C ALA A 240 7.68 8.04 28.30
N GLY A 241 7.88 6.82 28.83
CA GLY A 241 6.79 5.88 29.13
C GLY A 241 6.11 5.25 27.91
N VAL A 242 6.65 5.41 26.70
CA VAL A 242 6.13 4.77 25.47
C VAL A 242 6.53 3.29 25.41
N LEU A 243 7.72 2.97 25.93
CA LEU A 243 8.23 1.61 26.03
C LEU A 243 8.41 1.18 27.50
N PRO A 244 8.18 -0.10 27.84
CA PRO A 244 7.63 -1.15 26.98
C PRO A 244 6.14 -0.93 26.69
N VAL A 245 5.72 -1.30 25.48
CA VAL A 245 4.31 -1.23 25.08
C VAL A 245 3.49 -2.17 25.97
N PRO A 246 2.39 -1.70 26.60
CA PRO A 246 1.60 -2.52 27.51
C PRO A 246 0.96 -3.71 26.79
N VAL A 247 0.78 -4.83 27.51
CA VAL A 247 0.30 -6.10 26.92
C VAL A 247 -1.09 -5.95 26.29
N TRP A 248 -1.97 -5.14 26.88
CA TRP A 248 -3.34 -4.95 26.40
C TRP A 248 -3.40 -4.30 25.01
N SER A 249 -2.43 -3.46 24.64
CA SER A 249 -2.44 -2.78 23.34
C SER A 249 -2.01 -3.69 22.19
N ARG A 250 -1.43 -4.85 22.51
CA ARG A 250 -1.09 -5.91 21.54
C ARG A 250 -2.27 -6.84 21.25
N ARG A 251 -3.32 -6.79 22.07
CA ARG A 251 -4.52 -7.61 21.88
C ARG A 251 -5.45 -6.92 20.89
N PRO A 252 -6.23 -7.69 20.10
CA PRO A 252 -7.33 -7.12 19.32
C PRO A 252 -8.22 -6.25 20.20
N ALA A 253 -8.67 -5.10 19.69
CA ALA A 253 -9.68 -4.33 20.39
C ALA A 253 -11.01 -5.10 20.38
N SER A 254 -11.80 -4.94 21.45
CA SER A 254 -13.21 -5.36 21.38
C SER A 254 -13.90 -4.49 20.34
N VAL A 255 -14.52 -5.13 19.35
CA VAL A 255 -15.28 -4.48 18.27
C VAL A 255 -16.78 -4.43 18.55
N LEU A 256 -17.20 -4.96 19.71
CA LEU A 256 -18.57 -4.86 20.21
C LEU A 256 -18.63 -3.59 21.08
N ASP A 257 -19.37 -2.57 20.62
CA ASP A 257 -19.54 -1.29 21.33
C ASP A 257 -20.46 -1.39 22.56
N HIS A 258 -20.75 -2.59 23.02
CA HIS A 258 -21.75 -2.82 24.06
C HIS A 258 -21.13 -2.60 25.45
N ARG A 259 -21.67 -1.60 26.15
CA ARG A 259 -21.50 -1.48 27.60
C ARG A 259 -22.12 -2.71 28.25
N GLU A 260 -21.32 -3.46 29.01
CA GLU A 260 -21.84 -4.41 29.98
C GLU A 260 -22.70 -3.63 30.99
N GLU A 261 -24.02 -3.72 30.88
CA GLU A 261 -24.95 -3.26 31.92
C GLU A 261 -25.50 -4.46 32.69
N GLY A 262 -24.92 -4.74 33.86
CA GLY A 262 -25.58 -5.54 34.89
C GLY A 262 -24.72 -6.66 35.53
N PRO A 263 -25.00 -7.01 36.80
CA PRO A 263 -24.33 -8.10 37.50
C PRO A 263 -24.86 -9.43 36.95
N GLY A 264 -24.17 -10.00 35.96
CA GLY A 264 -24.53 -11.30 35.39
C GLY A 264 -24.18 -11.53 33.92
N GLY A 265 -23.69 -10.53 33.19
CA GLY A 265 -23.22 -10.72 31.81
C GLY A 265 -24.29 -11.22 30.83
N GLN A 266 -25.58 -10.96 31.12
CA GLN A 266 -26.67 -11.34 30.22
C GLN A 266 -26.88 -10.28 29.14
N PHE A 267 -26.87 -10.73 27.89
CA PHE A 267 -27.03 -9.93 26.69
C PHE A 267 -28.52 -9.74 26.39
N ALA A 268 -29.01 -8.51 26.39
CA ALA A 268 -30.28 -8.19 25.74
C ALA A 268 -29.97 -7.75 24.30
N LEU A 269 -30.38 -8.54 23.32
CA LEU A 269 -30.42 -8.13 21.92
C LEU A 269 -31.52 -7.08 21.78
N LEU A 270 -31.15 -5.84 21.42
CA LEU A 270 -32.08 -4.86 20.84
C LEU A 270 -31.94 -4.90 19.31
#